data_AF-A0AAE7NVT8-F1
#
_entry.id   AF-A0AAE7NVT8-F1
#
_cell.length_a   1.000
_cell.length_b   1.000
_cell.length_c   1.000
_cell.angle_alpha   90.00
_cell.angle_beta   90.00
_cell.angle_gamma   90.00
#
_symmetry.space_group_name_H-M   'P 1'
#
loop_
_entity.id
_entity.type
_entity.pdbx_description
1 polymer ?
#
loop_
_entity_poly.entity_id
_entity_poly.type
_entity_poly.pdbx_seq_one_letter_code
_entity_poly.pdbx_strand_id
1 'polypeptide(L)'
;MLRANDPVQAIDTILPSVRRRFAVGAPHFREKCLIAALFVLTLAAVFAPTLHASAWPIPHYVDTRFWLGVPNAGDVLSNLAFVAMGVWGLMLLRGRNDAPVGAGCFFVGLILTCIGSSIYHLDPDAPQRLVADRLGMAVAFAGFLGIAASERVSKRAGLAMVMLMTAAGPLAAWVARENLTPWAVVQFGGMALAVGLALTRPRPGAFGVPLGGVIVFYVLAKLFELGDATIFEATGHIVSGHTLKHLSAALAAWPVISALRPTGSAPSLH
;
A
#
# COMPACT_ATOMS: atom_id res chain seq x y z
N MET A 1 -1.08 -73.00 -2.73
CA MET A 1 -0.11 -72.32 -3.60
C MET A 1 -0.20 -70.82 -3.35
N LEU A 2 0.76 -70.27 -2.60
CA LEU A 2 0.86 -68.85 -2.26
C LEU A 2 1.29 -68.06 -3.51
N ARG A 3 0.48 -67.11 -3.98
CA ARG A 3 0.90 -66.12 -4.98
C ARG A 3 1.53 -64.94 -4.26
N ALA A 4 2.73 -64.60 -4.72
CA ALA A 4 3.63 -63.61 -4.17
C ALA A 4 2.98 -62.22 -4.05
N ASN A 5 3.28 -61.57 -2.93
CA ASN A 5 3.12 -60.13 -2.73
C ASN A 5 3.90 -59.38 -3.81
N ASP A 6 3.22 -58.61 -4.65
CA ASP A 6 3.84 -57.60 -5.51
C ASP A 6 4.28 -56.41 -4.62
N PRO A 7 5.60 -56.18 -4.42
CA PRO A 7 6.08 -55.08 -3.58
C PRO A 7 5.84 -53.69 -4.21
N VAL A 8 5.38 -53.62 -5.45
CA VAL A 8 5.16 -52.36 -6.19
C VAL A 8 3.84 -51.69 -5.78
N GLN A 9 2.80 -52.44 -5.42
CA GLN A 9 1.50 -51.85 -5.00
C GLN A 9 1.51 -51.32 -3.56
N ALA A 10 2.46 -51.76 -2.72
CA ALA A 10 2.57 -51.32 -1.34
C ALA A 10 3.34 -49.98 -1.18
N ILE A 11 4.07 -49.54 -2.22
CA ILE A 11 4.86 -48.30 -2.17
C ILE A 11 4.00 -47.07 -2.50
N ASP A 12 2.97 -47.23 -3.33
CA ASP A 12 2.05 -46.13 -3.70
C ASP A 12 1.07 -45.74 -2.59
N THR A 13 0.93 -46.55 -1.54
CA THR A 13 0.02 -46.29 -0.40
C THR A 13 0.69 -45.55 0.77
N ILE A 14 2.02 -45.37 0.77
CA ILE A 14 2.78 -44.79 1.91
C ILE A 14 3.21 -43.33 1.67
N LEU A 15 3.07 -42.79 0.45
CA LEU A 15 3.42 -41.39 0.15
C LEU A 15 2.18 -40.54 -0.21
N PRO A 16 1.38 -40.11 0.77
CA PRO A 16 0.38 -39.07 0.52
C PRO A 16 1.08 -37.75 0.16
N SER A 17 1.21 -37.51 -1.15
CA SER A 17 1.00 -36.20 -1.76
C SER A 17 1.93 -35.04 -1.35
N VAL A 18 3.25 -35.21 -1.46
CA VAL A 18 4.14 -34.03 -1.54
C VAL A 18 3.75 -33.12 -2.72
N ARG A 19 3.21 -33.71 -3.81
CA ARG A 19 2.68 -33.00 -4.98
C ARG A 19 1.50 -32.06 -4.71
N ARG A 20 0.72 -32.24 -3.64
CA ARG A 20 -0.45 -31.37 -3.35
C ARG A 20 -0.08 -30.05 -2.67
N ARG A 21 1.11 -29.93 -2.07
CA ARG A 21 1.49 -28.71 -1.34
C ARG A 21 1.84 -27.52 -2.24
N PHE A 22 2.08 -27.74 -3.54
CA PHE A 22 2.48 -26.71 -4.50
C PHE A 22 1.65 -26.69 -5.78
N ALA A 23 0.49 -27.37 -5.81
CA ALA A 23 -0.41 -27.29 -6.96
C ALA A 23 -1.06 -25.90 -7.01
N VAL A 24 -0.38 -24.95 -7.67
CA VAL A 24 -0.95 -23.65 -8.03
C VAL A 24 -2.05 -23.95 -9.05
N GLY A 25 -3.28 -24.09 -8.59
CA GLY A 25 -4.44 -24.28 -9.47
C GLY A 25 -4.53 -23.14 -10.49
N ALA A 26 -5.07 -23.45 -11.67
CA ALA A 26 -5.22 -22.47 -12.75
C ALA A 26 -5.89 -21.18 -12.25
N PRO A 27 -5.46 -19.99 -12.75
CA PRO A 27 -6.03 -18.74 -12.31
C PRO A 27 -7.51 -18.66 -12.69
N HIS A 28 -8.35 -18.27 -11.74
CA HIS A 28 -9.77 -18.04 -12.02
C HIS A 28 -9.97 -16.68 -12.70
N PHE A 29 -11.18 -16.41 -13.22
CA PHE A 29 -11.46 -15.22 -14.05
C PHE A 29 -10.93 -13.90 -13.46
N ARG A 30 -11.25 -13.59 -12.19
CA ARG A 30 -10.75 -12.35 -11.53
C ARG A 30 -9.22 -12.26 -11.44
N GLU A 31 -8.52 -13.39 -11.27
CA GLU A 31 -7.05 -13.41 -11.27
C GLU A 31 -6.51 -13.15 -12.68
N LYS A 32 -7.14 -13.69 -13.73
CA LYS A 32 -6.77 -13.37 -15.12
C LYS A 32 -6.95 -11.88 -15.41
N CYS A 33 -8.05 -11.26 -14.98
CA CYS A 33 -8.25 -9.82 -15.13
C CYS A 33 -7.18 -9.01 -14.38
N LEU A 34 -6.83 -9.41 -13.15
CA LEU A 34 -5.77 -8.75 -12.37
C LEU A 34 -4.41 -8.88 -13.07
N ILE A 35 -4.07 -10.07 -13.57
CA ILE A 35 -2.83 -10.30 -14.32
C ILE A 35 -2.79 -9.45 -15.59
N ALA A 36 -3.89 -9.38 -16.34
CA ALA A 36 -3.98 -8.55 -17.53
C ALA A 36 -3.79 -7.06 -17.21
N ALA A 37 -4.43 -6.56 -16.14
CA ALA A 37 -4.25 -5.19 -15.69
C ALA A 37 -2.78 -4.90 -15.28
N LEU A 38 -2.17 -5.81 -14.51
CA LEU A 38 -0.75 -5.71 -14.13
C LEU A 38 0.17 -5.76 -15.35
N PHE A 39 -0.13 -6.59 -16.34
CA PHE A 39 0.63 -6.64 -17.58
C PHE A 39 0.58 -5.31 -18.32
N VAL A 40 -0.59 -4.70 -18.46
CA VAL A 40 -0.75 -3.37 -19.07
C VAL A 40 0.02 -2.31 -18.28
N LEU A 41 -0.06 -2.32 -16.94
CA LEU A 41 0.70 -1.38 -16.10
C LEU A 41 2.22 -1.58 -16.27
N THR A 42 2.69 -2.82 -16.35
CA THR A 42 4.11 -3.10 -16.60
C THR A 42 4.55 -2.59 -17.98
N LEU A 43 3.74 -2.81 -19.03
CA LEU A 43 4.02 -2.24 -20.35
C LEU A 43 4.09 -0.72 -20.30
N ALA A 44 3.16 -0.07 -19.58
CA ALA A 44 3.19 1.39 -19.40
C ALA A 44 4.46 1.84 -18.66
N ALA A 45 4.88 1.13 -17.61
CA ALA A 45 6.09 1.48 -16.84
C ALA A 45 7.38 1.39 -17.68
N VAL A 46 7.41 0.49 -18.67
CA VAL A 46 8.59 0.23 -19.52
C VAL A 46 8.58 1.08 -20.79
N PHE A 47 7.43 1.24 -21.44
CA PHE A 47 7.33 1.79 -22.79
C PHE A 47 6.68 3.18 -22.87
N ALA A 48 6.04 3.68 -21.80
CA ALA A 48 5.52 5.03 -21.83
C ALA A 48 6.68 6.06 -21.89
N PRO A 49 6.45 7.25 -22.47
CA PRO A 49 7.48 8.29 -22.54
C PRO A 49 8.10 8.60 -21.18
N THR A 50 9.40 8.88 -21.17
CA THR A 50 10.15 9.26 -19.97
C THR A 50 9.65 10.58 -19.41
N LEU A 51 9.17 10.55 -18.17
CA LEU A 51 8.90 11.73 -17.38
C LEU A 51 10.18 12.13 -16.66
N HIS A 52 10.98 12.98 -17.31
CA HIS A 52 12.25 13.45 -16.74
C HIS A 52 12.01 14.17 -15.41
N ALA A 53 12.69 13.72 -14.35
CA ALA A 53 12.54 14.32 -13.02
C ALA A 53 12.91 15.81 -13.00
N SER A 54 13.87 16.23 -13.83
CA SER A 54 14.26 17.64 -13.98
C SER A 54 13.16 18.55 -14.54
N ALA A 55 12.20 18.00 -15.29
CA ALA A 55 11.06 18.76 -15.81
C ALA A 55 9.97 18.99 -14.76
N TRP A 56 10.08 18.33 -13.60
CA TRP A 56 9.14 18.42 -12.47
C TRP A 56 9.91 18.78 -11.20
N PRO A 57 10.54 19.97 -11.16
CA PRO A 57 11.27 20.41 -9.99
C PRO A 57 10.33 20.44 -8.79
N ILE A 58 10.80 19.94 -7.67
CA ILE A 58 10.02 19.95 -6.43
C ILE A 58 9.98 21.41 -5.97
N PRO A 59 8.80 22.04 -5.87
CA PRO A 59 8.70 23.40 -5.37
C PRO A 59 9.28 23.48 -3.97
N HIS A 60 9.93 24.59 -3.64
CA HIS A 60 10.30 24.88 -2.24
C HIS A 60 9.03 24.88 -1.38
N TYR A 61 9.13 24.36 -0.14
CA TYR A 61 8.01 24.33 0.78
C TYR A 61 7.47 25.73 1.04
N VAL A 62 6.16 25.85 1.02
CA VAL A 62 5.48 27.12 1.29
C VAL A 62 5.61 27.47 2.77
N ASP A 63 5.47 26.46 3.64
CA ASP A 63 5.60 26.63 5.08
C ASP A 63 7.00 26.23 5.57
N THR A 64 7.86 27.23 5.71
CA THR A 64 9.24 27.07 6.21
C THR A 64 9.39 27.35 7.71
N ARG A 65 8.27 27.47 8.44
CA ARG A 65 8.30 27.88 9.85
C ARG A 65 9.07 26.88 10.71
N PHE A 66 9.86 27.43 11.63
CA PHE A 66 10.74 26.68 12.52
C PHE A 66 10.16 26.59 13.93
N TRP A 67 9.71 25.40 14.35
CA TRP A 67 9.11 25.17 15.66
C TRP A 67 9.86 24.05 16.40
N LEU A 68 10.02 24.19 17.72
CA LEU A 68 10.60 23.15 18.59
C LEU A 68 12.01 22.67 18.16
N GLY A 69 12.79 23.51 17.46
CA GLY A 69 14.10 23.11 16.96
C GLY A 69 14.10 22.46 15.57
N VAL A 70 12.94 22.40 14.90
CA VAL A 70 12.73 21.66 13.64
C VAL A 70 12.41 22.62 12.49
N PRO A 71 13.16 22.60 11.37
CA PRO A 71 12.81 23.34 10.15
C PRO A 71 11.62 22.69 9.44
N ASN A 72 10.85 23.47 8.66
CA ASN A 72 9.65 23.00 7.96
C ASN A 72 8.72 22.23 8.92
N ALA A 73 8.52 22.76 10.12
CA ALA A 73 8.04 21.99 11.26
C ALA A 73 6.65 21.37 11.04
N GLY A 74 5.76 22.07 10.32
CA GLY A 74 4.43 21.54 9.97
C GLY A 74 4.54 20.22 9.19
N ASP A 75 5.43 20.19 8.18
CA ASP A 75 5.61 19.02 7.33
C ASP A 75 6.34 17.88 8.05
N VAL A 76 7.36 18.19 8.87
CA VAL A 76 8.07 17.17 9.65
C VAL A 76 7.19 16.59 10.75
N LEU A 77 6.52 17.41 11.55
CA LEU A 77 5.76 16.95 12.72
C LEU A 77 4.45 16.25 12.33
N SER A 78 3.82 16.65 11.22
CA SER A 78 2.60 15.98 10.73
C SER A 78 2.84 14.52 10.31
N ASN A 79 4.08 14.13 10.00
CA ASN A 79 4.44 12.75 9.73
C ASN A 79 4.21 11.81 10.94
N LEU A 80 4.20 12.34 12.17
CA LEU A 80 3.91 11.55 13.37
C LEU A 80 2.52 10.88 13.32
N ALA A 81 1.58 11.44 12.55
CA ALA A 81 0.28 10.83 12.32
C ALA A 81 0.40 9.46 11.64
N PHE A 82 1.35 9.26 10.73
CA PHE A 82 1.59 7.97 10.10
C PHE A 82 2.05 6.92 11.11
N VAL A 83 2.97 7.28 12.02
CA VAL A 83 3.42 6.37 13.10
C VAL A 83 2.27 6.04 14.02
N ALA A 84 1.47 7.03 14.44
CA ALA A 84 0.31 6.79 15.30
C ALA A 84 -0.66 5.76 14.68
N MET A 85 -1.01 5.95 13.41
CA MET A 85 -1.92 5.05 12.68
C MET A 85 -1.29 3.68 12.39
N GLY A 86 0.00 3.64 12.05
CA GLY A 86 0.74 2.41 11.80
C GLY A 86 0.86 1.55 13.06
N VAL A 87 1.28 2.14 14.19
CA VAL A 87 1.39 1.44 15.48
C VAL A 87 0.03 0.95 15.94
N TRP A 88 -1.02 1.76 15.84
CA TRP A 88 -2.38 1.36 16.20
C TRP A 88 -2.85 0.15 15.38
N GLY A 89 -2.68 0.20 14.06
CA GLY A 89 -3.02 -0.91 13.19
C GLY A 89 -2.25 -2.19 13.54
N LEU A 90 -0.94 -2.10 13.77
CA LEU A 90 -0.12 -3.24 14.17
C LEU A 90 -0.54 -3.82 15.52
N MET A 91 -0.93 -2.99 16.49
CA MET A 91 -1.47 -3.46 17.76
C MET A 91 -2.76 -4.27 17.58
N LEU A 92 -3.66 -3.84 16.68
CA LEU A 92 -4.88 -4.57 16.36
C LEU A 92 -4.62 -5.89 15.60
N LEU A 93 -3.50 -6.00 14.89
CA LEU A 93 -3.09 -7.24 14.22
C LEU A 93 -2.47 -8.27 15.16
N ARG A 94 -2.03 -7.88 16.37
CA ARG A 94 -1.39 -8.81 17.30
C ARG A 94 -2.33 -9.96 17.67
N GLY A 95 -1.86 -11.19 17.48
CA GLY A 95 -2.62 -12.40 17.77
C GLY A 95 -3.74 -12.73 16.78
N ARG A 96 -3.89 -11.96 15.68
CA ARG A 96 -4.88 -12.23 14.64
C ARG A 96 -4.31 -13.08 13.52
N ASN A 97 -5.00 -14.18 13.20
CA ASN A 97 -4.67 -15.06 12.08
C ASN A 97 -5.60 -14.88 10.87
N ASP A 98 -6.64 -14.06 11.01
CA ASP A 98 -7.72 -13.85 10.04
C ASP A 98 -7.61 -12.53 9.26
N ALA A 99 -6.62 -11.70 9.58
CA ALA A 99 -6.45 -10.37 9.00
C ALA A 99 -6.28 -10.40 7.47
N PRO A 100 -6.70 -9.34 6.77
CA PRO A 100 -6.53 -9.25 5.33
C PRO A 100 -5.04 -9.26 4.94
N VAL A 101 -4.71 -9.98 3.86
CA VAL A 101 -3.33 -10.10 3.38
C VAL A 101 -2.82 -8.71 3.00
N GLY A 102 -1.63 -8.35 3.49
CA GLY A 102 -1.04 -7.03 3.26
C GLY A 102 -1.26 -6.01 4.38
N ALA A 103 -2.14 -6.27 5.35
CA ALA A 103 -2.37 -5.32 6.47
C ALA A 103 -1.10 -5.02 7.28
N GLY A 104 -0.28 -6.04 7.57
CA GLY A 104 1.01 -5.83 8.23
C GLY A 104 1.93 -4.93 7.42
N CYS A 105 2.12 -5.22 6.12
CA CYS A 105 2.92 -4.39 5.21
C CYS A 105 2.38 -2.96 5.11
N PHE A 106 1.06 -2.79 5.08
CA PHE A 106 0.44 -1.47 5.00
C PHE A 106 0.81 -0.62 6.22
N PHE A 107 0.59 -1.13 7.44
CA PHE A 107 0.88 -0.39 8.67
C PHE A 107 2.38 -0.19 8.92
N VAL A 108 3.23 -1.19 8.62
CA VAL A 108 4.70 -1.01 8.62
C VAL A 108 5.11 0.06 7.60
N GLY A 109 4.50 0.04 6.41
CA GLY A 109 4.72 1.03 5.37
C GLY A 109 4.40 2.45 5.82
N LEU A 110 3.36 2.67 6.63
CA LEU A 110 3.08 4.00 7.20
C LEU A 110 4.21 4.46 8.12
N ILE A 111 4.72 3.58 8.99
CA ILE A 111 5.86 3.90 9.87
C ILE A 111 7.10 4.24 9.04
N LEU A 112 7.39 3.45 8.00
CA LEU A 112 8.51 3.72 7.09
C LEU A 112 8.32 5.02 6.29
N THR A 113 7.08 5.35 5.92
CA THR A 113 6.73 6.62 5.27
C THR A 113 7.04 7.79 6.19
N CYS A 114 6.66 7.74 7.48
CA CYS A 114 7.05 8.77 8.44
C CYS A 114 8.56 8.98 8.46
N ILE A 115 9.35 7.90 8.53
CA ILE A 115 10.82 7.99 8.60
C ILE A 115 11.38 8.62 7.33
N GLY A 116 11.02 8.07 6.15
CA GLY A 116 11.50 8.56 4.87
C GLY A 116 11.10 10.01 4.60
N SER A 117 9.82 10.34 4.85
CA SER A 117 9.28 11.68 4.68
C SER A 117 9.91 12.68 5.65
N SER A 118 10.11 12.32 6.93
CA SER A 118 10.77 13.22 7.90
C SER A 118 12.21 13.52 7.48
N ILE A 119 12.97 12.51 7.03
CA ILE A 119 14.34 12.69 6.52
C ILE A 119 14.38 13.65 5.33
N TYR A 120 13.35 13.61 4.48
CA TYR A 120 13.19 14.49 3.34
C TYR A 120 12.80 15.92 3.74
N HIS A 121 11.84 16.09 4.64
CA HIS A 121 11.38 17.42 5.06
C HIS A 121 12.37 18.17 5.94
N LEU A 122 13.23 17.47 6.68
CA LEU A 122 14.29 18.09 7.48
C LEU A 122 15.36 18.77 6.63
N ASP A 123 15.62 18.27 5.42
CA ASP A 123 16.67 18.77 4.51
C ASP A 123 16.30 18.36 3.07
N PRO A 124 15.48 19.15 2.36
CA PRO A 124 14.92 18.73 1.07
C PRO A 124 15.89 18.76 -0.11
N ASP A 125 17.06 19.39 0.05
CA ASP A 125 17.94 19.74 -1.07
C ASP A 125 18.67 18.54 -1.67
N ALA A 126 18.67 17.39 -0.99
CA ALA A 126 19.29 16.16 -1.48
C ALA A 126 18.28 15.23 -2.19
N PRO A 127 18.41 14.98 -3.51
CA PRO A 127 17.50 14.12 -4.28
C PRO A 127 17.30 12.71 -3.71
N GLN A 128 18.30 12.18 -3.00
CA GLN A 128 18.26 10.85 -2.38
C GLN A 128 17.22 10.77 -1.24
N ARG A 129 16.88 11.88 -0.61
CA ARG A 129 15.94 11.90 0.52
C ARG A 129 14.49 11.76 0.06
N LEU A 130 14.14 12.32 -1.10
CA LEU A 130 12.85 12.04 -1.74
C LEU A 130 12.71 10.56 -2.11
N VAL A 131 13.80 9.90 -2.48
CA VAL A 131 13.77 8.44 -2.69
C VAL A 131 13.42 7.73 -1.38
N ALA A 132 13.99 8.14 -0.25
CA ALA A 132 13.66 7.55 1.05
C ALA A 132 12.16 7.67 1.39
N ASP A 133 11.54 8.83 1.13
CA ASP A 133 10.09 9.02 1.27
C ASP A 133 9.30 8.03 0.37
N ARG A 134 9.67 7.95 -0.91
CA ARG A 134 9.07 7.01 -1.88
C ARG A 134 9.24 5.54 -1.49
N LEU A 135 10.37 5.16 -0.89
CA LEU A 135 10.60 3.81 -0.40
C LEU A 135 9.63 3.45 0.73
N GLY A 136 9.39 4.36 1.67
CA GLY A 136 8.39 4.17 2.72
C GLY A 136 6.97 4.02 2.13
N MET A 137 6.60 4.93 1.24
CA MET A 137 5.30 4.87 0.55
C MET A 137 5.12 3.59 -0.26
N ALA A 138 6.17 3.08 -0.91
CA ALA A 138 6.11 1.86 -1.71
C ALA A 138 5.67 0.64 -0.88
N VAL A 139 6.15 0.52 0.36
CA VAL A 139 5.73 -0.56 1.28
C VAL A 139 4.27 -0.41 1.69
N ALA A 140 3.81 0.83 1.93
CA ALA A 140 2.40 1.10 2.21
C ALA A 140 1.51 0.73 1.01
N PHE A 141 1.90 1.11 -0.21
CA PHE A 141 1.18 0.73 -1.43
C PHE A 141 1.15 -0.78 -1.63
N ALA A 142 2.26 -1.49 -1.39
CA ALA A 142 2.30 -2.95 -1.45
C ALA A 142 1.29 -3.59 -0.50
N GLY A 143 1.21 -3.08 0.73
CA GLY A 143 0.23 -3.53 1.71
C GLY A 143 -1.22 -3.24 1.30
N PHE A 144 -1.52 -2.01 0.86
CA PHE A 144 -2.87 -1.62 0.48
C PHE A 144 -3.38 -2.37 -0.77
N LEU A 145 -2.55 -2.48 -1.82
CA LEU A 145 -2.91 -3.26 -3.01
C LEU A 145 -3.03 -4.76 -2.68
N GLY A 146 -2.22 -5.25 -1.75
CA GLY A 146 -2.37 -6.58 -1.15
C GLY A 146 -3.74 -6.77 -0.52
N ILE A 147 -4.17 -5.83 0.33
CA ILE A 147 -5.50 -5.85 0.97
C ILE A 147 -6.57 -5.87 -0.12
N ALA A 148 -6.52 -4.92 -1.06
CA ALA A 148 -7.51 -4.78 -2.13
C ALA A 148 -7.65 -6.06 -2.97
N ALA A 149 -6.53 -6.64 -3.42
CA ALA A 149 -6.54 -7.89 -4.18
C ALA A 149 -7.00 -9.08 -3.33
N SER A 150 -6.66 -9.13 -2.04
CA SER A 150 -7.12 -10.19 -1.13
C SER A 150 -8.63 -10.15 -0.86
N GLU A 151 -9.22 -8.95 -0.84
CA GLU A 151 -10.64 -8.71 -0.57
C GLU A 151 -11.51 -8.91 -1.81
N ARG A 152 -10.96 -8.66 -3.00
CA ARG A 152 -11.73 -8.60 -4.25
C ARG A 152 -11.42 -9.73 -5.21
N VAL A 153 -10.23 -10.32 -5.16
CA VAL A 153 -9.79 -11.36 -6.10
C VAL A 153 -9.63 -12.69 -5.38
N SER A 154 -8.57 -12.88 -4.60
CA SER A 154 -8.27 -14.10 -3.84
C SER A 154 -7.16 -13.83 -2.83
N LYS A 155 -7.06 -14.63 -1.75
CA LYS A 155 -5.93 -14.53 -0.79
C LYS A 155 -4.56 -14.67 -1.49
N ARG A 156 -4.49 -15.58 -2.47
CA ARG A 156 -3.31 -15.80 -3.32
C ARG A 156 -2.94 -14.55 -4.11
N ALA A 157 -3.91 -13.90 -4.75
CA ALA A 157 -3.69 -12.66 -5.48
C ALA A 157 -3.21 -11.53 -4.56
N GLY A 158 -3.76 -11.44 -3.34
CA GLY A 158 -3.27 -10.52 -2.31
C GLY A 158 -1.79 -10.74 -1.98
N LEU A 159 -1.39 -11.98 -1.73
CA LEU A 159 0.02 -12.31 -1.43
C LEU A 159 0.93 -11.99 -2.62
N ALA A 160 0.52 -12.39 -3.83
CA ALA A 160 1.26 -12.09 -5.06
C ALA A 160 1.44 -10.58 -5.27
N MET A 161 0.41 -9.78 -4.98
CA MET A 161 0.46 -8.33 -5.08
C MET A 161 1.45 -7.71 -4.09
N VAL A 162 1.43 -8.16 -2.82
CA VAL A 162 2.39 -7.70 -1.80
C VAL A 162 3.82 -7.99 -2.26
N MET A 163 4.09 -9.23 -2.67
CA MET A 163 5.43 -9.63 -3.13
C MET A 163 5.89 -8.82 -4.35
N LEU A 164 5.03 -8.70 -5.37
CA LEU A 164 5.32 -7.93 -6.57
C LEU A 164 5.65 -6.48 -6.23
N MET A 165 4.82 -5.84 -5.40
CA MET A 165 4.97 -4.41 -5.09
C MET A 165 6.11 -4.12 -4.11
N THR A 166 6.48 -5.08 -3.28
CA THR A 166 7.66 -4.97 -2.40
C THR A 166 8.96 -4.99 -3.22
N ALA A 167 8.96 -5.60 -4.42
CA ALA A 167 10.08 -5.54 -5.35
C ALA A 167 10.00 -4.34 -6.31
N ALA A 168 8.86 -4.19 -7.00
CA ALA A 168 8.70 -3.18 -8.04
C ALA A 168 8.58 -1.74 -7.50
N GLY A 169 7.99 -1.54 -6.33
CA GLY A 169 7.84 -0.23 -5.71
C GLY A 169 9.19 0.43 -5.38
N PRO A 170 10.09 -0.24 -4.63
CA PRO A 170 11.43 0.27 -4.36
C PRO A 170 12.27 0.51 -5.62
N LEU A 171 12.18 -0.40 -6.60
CA LEU A 171 12.87 -0.23 -7.87
C LEU A 171 12.37 1.03 -8.61
N ALA A 172 11.05 1.21 -8.68
CA ALA A 172 10.45 2.39 -9.29
C ALA A 172 10.85 3.68 -8.55
N ALA A 173 10.87 3.66 -7.21
CA ALA A 173 11.32 4.79 -6.40
C ALA A 173 12.78 5.17 -6.68
N TRP A 174 13.65 4.18 -6.88
CA TRP A 174 15.07 4.39 -7.20
C TRP A 174 15.28 4.98 -8.60
N VAL A 175 14.56 4.46 -9.60
CA VAL A 175 14.62 4.94 -10.99
C VAL A 175 14.08 6.37 -11.11
N ALA A 176 13.14 6.73 -10.22
CA ALA A 176 12.50 8.04 -10.18
C ALA A 176 13.40 9.21 -9.75
N ARG A 177 14.70 8.99 -9.55
CA ARG A 177 15.72 10.06 -9.49
C ARG A 177 15.90 10.75 -10.84
N GLU A 178 15.69 10.01 -11.94
CA GLU A 178 15.89 10.50 -13.30
C GLU A 178 14.61 10.37 -14.13
N ASN A 179 13.92 9.22 -14.00
CA ASN A 179 12.71 8.91 -14.76
C ASN A 179 11.54 8.60 -13.82
N LEU A 180 10.59 9.52 -13.73
CA LEU A 180 9.40 9.40 -12.88
C LEU A 180 8.38 8.40 -13.44
N THR A 181 8.48 7.96 -14.69
CA THR A 181 7.44 7.12 -15.34
C THR A 181 7.12 5.84 -14.57
N PRO A 182 8.10 5.01 -14.15
CA PRO A 182 7.78 3.81 -13.37
C PRO A 182 7.13 4.13 -12.03
N TRP A 183 7.56 5.20 -11.37
CA TRP A 183 6.96 5.65 -10.11
C TRP A 183 5.54 6.18 -10.30
N ALA A 184 5.28 6.92 -11.36
CA ALA A 184 3.95 7.38 -11.72
C ALA A 184 3.00 6.20 -11.97
N VAL A 185 3.48 5.13 -12.60
CA VAL A 185 2.70 3.90 -12.77
C VAL A 185 2.44 3.20 -11.44
N VAL A 186 3.43 3.07 -10.56
CA VAL A 186 3.23 2.50 -9.21
C VAL A 186 2.21 3.33 -8.43
N GLN A 187 2.35 4.65 -8.43
CA GLN A 187 1.52 5.55 -7.65
C GLN A 187 0.09 5.68 -8.22
N PHE A 188 -0.03 6.17 -9.46
CA PHE A 188 -1.34 6.46 -10.06
C PHE A 188 -1.96 5.23 -10.71
N GLY A 189 -1.16 4.38 -11.38
CA GLY A 189 -1.64 3.12 -11.93
C GLY A 189 -2.06 2.13 -10.84
N GLY A 190 -1.28 2.06 -9.74
CA GLY A 190 -1.67 1.32 -8.54
C GLY A 190 -2.99 1.82 -7.95
N MET A 191 -3.15 3.14 -7.81
CA MET A 191 -4.42 3.72 -7.32
C MET A 191 -5.60 3.45 -8.27
N ALA A 192 -5.40 3.55 -9.59
CA ALA A 192 -6.43 3.21 -10.57
C ALA A 192 -6.85 1.73 -10.48
N LEU A 193 -5.88 0.82 -10.27
CA LEU A 193 -6.15 -0.58 -10.00
C LEU A 193 -6.96 -0.75 -8.69
N ALA A 194 -6.60 -0.04 -7.62
CA ALA A 194 -7.33 -0.07 -6.37
C ALA A 194 -8.78 0.41 -6.54
N VAL A 195 -9.02 1.47 -7.30
CA VAL A 195 -10.36 1.96 -7.67
C VAL A 195 -11.12 0.87 -8.43
N GLY A 196 -10.52 0.29 -9.47
CA GLY A 196 -11.14 -0.80 -10.22
C GLY A 196 -11.53 -1.97 -9.33
N LEU A 197 -10.67 -2.38 -8.40
CA LEU A 197 -10.96 -3.42 -7.42
C LEU A 197 -12.07 -3.01 -6.45
N ALA A 198 -12.09 -1.77 -5.96
CA ALA A 198 -13.11 -1.25 -5.05
C ALA A 198 -14.52 -1.28 -5.65
N LEU A 199 -14.63 -1.09 -6.98
CA LEU A 199 -15.89 -1.16 -7.74
C LEU A 199 -16.40 -2.59 -7.97
N THR A 200 -15.58 -3.62 -7.72
CA THR A 200 -16.02 -5.02 -7.81
C THR A 200 -16.61 -5.51 -6.49
N ARG A 201 -17.48 -6.53 -6.53
CA ARG A 201 -18.03 -7.14 -5.32
C ARG A 201 -16.93 -7.85 -4.49
N PRO A 202 -16.91 -7.70 -3.15
CA PRO A 202 -16.05 -8.51 -2.29
C PRO A 202 -16.17 -10.00 -2.58
N ARG A 203 -15.08 -10.75 -2.44
CA ARG A 203 -15.14 -12.21 -2.55
C ARG A 203 -15.90 -12.81 -1.35
N PRO A 204 -16.49 -14.01 -1.48
CA PRO A 204 -17.01 -14.73 -0.32
C PRO A 204 -15.95 -14.89 0.77
N GLY A 205 -16.30 -14.60 2.02
CA GLY A 205 -15.38 -14.63 3.16
C GLY A 205 -14.24 -13.61 3.08
N ALA A 206 -14.46 -12.47 2.40
CA ALA A 206 -13.63 -11.28 2.54
C ALA A 206 -13.82 -10.68 3.94
N PHE A 207 -12.82 -9.95 4.41
CA PHE A 207 -12.82 -9.33 5.74
C PHE A 207 -13.79 -8.14 5.83
N GLY A 208 -14.07 -7.47 4.70
CA GLY A 208 -14.98 -6.35 4.62
C GLY A 208 -14.30 -4.98 4.69
N VAL A 209 -13.04 -4.88 4.24
CA VAL A 209 -12.31 -3.60 4.27
C VAL A 209 -12.95 -2.59 3.31
N PRO A 210 -13.36 -1.39 3.79
CA PRO A 210 -13.93 -0.34 2.96
C PRO A 210 -12.84 0.36 2.12
N LEU A 211 -12.43 -0.28 1.02
CA LEU A 211 -11.38 0.21 0.11
C LEU A 211 -11.64 1.64 -0.40
N GLY A 212 -12.91 1.99 -0.65
CA GLY A 212 -13.31 3.33 -1.07
C GLY A 212 -12.92 4.42 -0.08
N GLY A 213 -12.99 4.14 1.23
CA GLY A 213 -12.56 5.09 2.25
C GLY A 213 -11.05 5.39 2.17
N VAL A 214 -10.23 4.36 1.93
CA VAL A 214 -8.77 4.51 1.80
C VAL A 214 -8.46 5.39 0.58
N ILE A 215 -9.14 5.13 -0.53
CA ILE A 215 -9.00 5.88 -1.78
C ILE A 215 -9.39 7.35 -1.59
N VAL A 216 -10.51 7.62 -0.90
CA VAL A 216 -10.96 9.00 -0.63
C VAL A 216 -9.91 9.78 0.14
N PHE A 217 -9.36 9.22 1.23
CA PHE A 217 -8.31 9.88 2.00
C PHE A 217 -7.02 10.11 1.20
N TYR A 218 -6.67 9.18 0.31
CA TYR A 218 -5.54 9.35 -0.60
C TYR A 218 -5.79 10.47 -1.62
N VAL A 219 -6.98 10.53 -2.23
CA VAL A 219 -7.35 11.59 -3.18
C VAL A 219 -7.34 12.94 -2.48
N LEU A 220 -7.91 13.03 -1.27
CA LEU A 220 -7.86 14.25 -0.45
C LEU A 220 -6.41 14.68 -0.18
N ALA A 221 -5.51 13.74 0.12
CA ALA A 221 -4.10 14.07 0.32
C ALA A 221 -3.46 14.68 -0.95
N LYS A 222 -3.77 14.15 -2.14
CA LYS A 222 -3.27 14.71 -3.42
C LYS A 222 -3.88 16.08 -3.74
N LEU A 223 -5.14 16.32 -3.35
CA LEU A 223 -5.77 17.64 -3.50
C LEU A 223 -5.12 18.66 -2.56
N PHE A 224 -4.80 18.29 -1.32
CA PHE A 224 -4.07 19.15 -0.40
C PHE A 224 -2.64 19.43 -0.87
N GLU A 225 -1.96 18.43 -1.46
CA GLU A 225 -0.66 18.61 -2.09
C GLU A 225 -0.71 19.61 -3.25
N LEU A 226 -1.72 19.52 -4.11
CA LEU A 226 -1.89 20.45 -5.23
C LEU A 226 -2.25 21.87 -4.77
N GLY A 227 -2.97 21.97 -3.65
CA GLY A 227 -3.43 23.22 -3.06
C GLY A 227 -2.51 23.81 -2.00
N ASP A 228 -1.25 23.39 -1.89
CA ASP A 228 -0.38 23.71 -0.75
C ASP A 228 -0.34 25.20 -0.41
N ALA A 229 0.10 26.03 -1.37
CA ALA A 229 0.18 27.47 -1.20
C ALA A 229 -1.20 28.12 -0.98
N THR A 230 -2.20 27.71 -1.75
CA THR A 230 -3.56 28.25 -1.67
C THR A 230 -4.17 28.04 -0.29
N ILE A 231 -3.98 26.86 0.30
CA ILE A 231 -4.47 26.52 1.64
C ILE A 231 -3.70 27.32 2.69
N PHE A 232 -2.39 27.44 2.54
CA PHE A 232 -1.58 28.20 3.49
C PHE A 232 -2.01 29.66 3.55
N GLU A 233 -2.20 30.30 2.39
CA GLU A 233 -2.71 31.67 2.32
C GLU A 233 -4.14 31.80 2.85
N ALA A 234 -5.06 30.90 2.44
CA ALA A 234 -6.46 30.95 2.84
C ALA A 234 -6.67 30.74 4.36
N THR A 235 -5.76 30.02 5.01
CA THR A 235 -5.82 29.78 6.46
C THR A 235 -5.10 30.86 7.28
N GLY A 236 -4.64 31.94 6.65
CA GLY A 236 -3.85 32.97 7.33
C GLY A 236 -2.52 32.44 7.86
N HIS A 237 -1.88 31.57 7.07
CA HIS A 237 -0.62 30.90 7.39
C HIS A 237 -0.68 30.01 8.64
N ILE A 238 -1.87 29.50 9.02
CA ILE A 238 -1.98 28.60 10.18
C ILE A 238 -1.51 27.19 9.80
N VAL A 239 -1.96 26.65 8.66
CA VAL A 239 -1.65 25.28 8.23
C VAL A 239 -1.43 25.19 6.72
N SER A 240 -0.37 24.51 6.29
CA SER A 240 -0.07 24.28 4.87
C SER A 240 -0.92 23.13 4.30
N GLY A 241 -1.14 23.12 2.99
CA GLY A 241 -1.76 21.96 2.35
C GLY A 241 -0.88 20.72 2.46
N HIS A 242 0.45 20.86 2.48
CA HIS A 242 1.36 19.73 2.65
C HIS A 242 1.26 19.10 4.05
N THR A 243 1.04 19.90 5.09
CA THR A 243 0.68 19.40 6.43
C THR A 243 -0.63 18.60 6.37
N LEU A 244 -1.68 19.13 5.74
CA LEU A 244 -2.98 18.44 5.61
C LEU A 244 -2.87 17.17 4.74
N LYS A 245 -1.99 17.16 3.73
CA LYS A 245 -1.68 15.98 2.93
C LYS A 245 -1.19 14.85 3.82
N HIS A 246 -0.21 15.08 4.70
CA HIS A 246 0.30 14.04 5.60
C HIS A 246 -0.79 13.51 6.52
N LEU A 247 -1.58 14.39 7.14
CA LEU A 247 -2.67 14.01 8.02
C LEU A 247 -3.73 13.18 7.26
N SER A 248 -4.15 13.61 6.08
CA SER A 248 -5.11 12.89 5.24
C SER A 248 -4.57 11.53 4.80
N ALA A 249 -3.32 11.47 4.35
CA ALA A 249 -2.67 10.22 3.94
C ALA A 249 -2.54 9.24 5.11
N ALA A 250 -2.23 9.70 6.32
CA ALA A 250 -2.23 8.87 7.52
C ALA A 250 -3.63 8.35 7.87
N LEU A 251 -4.66 9.20 7.73
CA LEU A 251 -6.06 8.83 7.94
C LEU A 251 -6.58 7.80 6.93
N ALA A 252 -5.90 7.58 5.81
CA ALA A 252 -6.19 6.47 4.91
C ALA A 252 -6.08 5.09 5.59
N ALA A 253 -5.41 4.99 6.75
CA ALA A 253 -5.42 3.77 7.57
C ALA A 253 -6.72 3.54 8.35
N TRP A 254 -7.51 4.59 8.61
CA TRP A 254 -8.72 4.51 9.43
C TRP A 254 -9.73 3.47 8.92
N PRO A 255 -10.07 3.39 7.61
CA PRO A 255 -10.97 2.37 7.06
C PRO A 255 -10.50 0.93 7.33
N VAL A 256 -9.18 0.70 7.30
CA VAL A 256 -8.59 -0.62 7.60
C VAL A 256 -8.68 -0.91 9.09
N ILE A 257 -8.33 0.06 9.94
CA ILE A 257 -8.45 -0.03 11.40
C ILE A 257 -9.89 -0.27 11.83
N SER A 258 -10.87 0.42 11.24
CA SER A 258 -12.28 0.26 11.59
C SER A 258 -12.79 -1.13 11.26
N ALA A 259 -12.34 -1.73 10.16
CA ALA A 259 -12.68 -3.11 9.83
C ALA A 259 -12.05 -4.11 10.82
N LEU A 260 -10.86 -3.82 11.32
CA LEU A 260 -10.14 -4.69 12.27
C LEU A 260 -10.72 -4.64 13.69
N ARG A 261 -11.48 -3.61 14.04
CA ARG A 261 -12.09 -3.51 15.37
C ARG A 261 -13.15 -4.61 15.55
N PRO A 262 -13.25 -5.22 16.75
CA PRO A 262 -14.36 -6.09 17.06
C PRO A 262 -15.67 -5.31 16.86
N THR A 263 -16.51 -5.74 15.93
CA THR A 263 -17.93 -5.36 15.95
C THR A 263 -18.45 -5.89 17.28
N GLY A 264 -18.79 -4.98 18.20
CA GLY A 264 -19.27 -5.35 19.53
C GLY A 264 -20.30 -6.46 19.43
N SER A 265 -20.12 -7.48 20.27
CA SER A 265 -21.05 -8.61 20.39
C SER A 265 -22.48 -8.07 20.39
N ALA A 266 -23.24 -8.34 19.33
CA ALA A 266 -24.68 -8.21 19.44
C ALA A 266 -25.09 -9.14 20.60
N PRO A 267 -25.76 -8.65 21.64
CA PRO A 267 -26.26 -9.54 22.68
C PRO A 267 -27.19 -10.54 21.99
N SER A 268 -26.87 -11.83 22.10
CA SER A 268 -27.77 -12.90 21.75
C SER A 268 -29.01 -12.73 22.62
N LEU A 269 -30.10 -12.26 22.02
CA LEU A 269 -31.42 -12.34 22.64
C LEU A 269 -31.75 -13.83 22.74
N HIS A 270 -31.56 -14.37 23.95
CA HIS A 270 -32.24 -15.58 24.41
C HIS A 270 -33.72 -15.24 24.67
#